data_AF-A0A521TN71-F1
#
_entry.id   AF-A0A521TN71-F1
#
_cell.length_a   1.000
_cell.length_b   1.000
_cell.length_c   1.000
_cell.angle_alpha   90.00
_cell.angle_beta   90.00
_cell.angle_gamma   90.00
#
_symmetry.space_group_name_H-M   'P 1'
#
loop_
_entity.id
_entity.type
_entity.pdbx_description
1 polymer ?
#
loop_
_entity_poly.entity_id
_entity_poly.type
_entity_poly.pdbx_seq_one_letter_code
_entity_poly.pdbx_strand_id
1 'polypeptide(L)'
;MSRDLTKKAAEMLLKGATLLSEPCPYCSGVRVMKEGHALCINCGREPEKKETTIEVKQQTEKTGLEVILEKKLSELSKELEQETNHEKQQEILRSINSLIETTKKLQHKQ
;
A
#
# COMPACT_ATOMS: atom_id res chain seq x y z
N MET A 1 22.59 21.41 -15.65
CA MET A 1 21.39 20.91 -16.35
C MET A 1 21.82 20.17 -17.61
N SER A 2 21.51 18.87 -17.73
CA SER A 2 21.76 18.15 -18.98
C SER A 2 20.61 18.41 -19.96
N ARG A 3 20.93 18.63 -21.24
CA ARG A 3 19.92 18.91 -22.29
C ARG A 3 18.91 17.77 -22.42
N ASP A 4 19.33 16.54 -22.14
CA ASP A 4 18.49 15.34 -22.24
C ASP A 4 17.37 15.32 -21.19
N LEU A 5 17.66 15.74 -19.95
CA LEU A 5 16.65 15.81 -18.88
C LEU A 5 15.63 16.92 -19.16
N THR A 6 16.06 18.04 -19.73
CA THR A 6 15.15 19.12 -20.14
C THR A 6 14.22 18.67 -21.27
N LYS A 7 14.74 17.93 -22.26
CA LYS A 7 13.92 17.38 -23.35
C LYS A 7 12.89 16.37 -22.82
N LYS A 8 13.31 15.45 -21.96
CA LYS A 8 12.42 14.47 -21.29
C LYS A 8 11.32 15.18 -20.48
N ALA A 9 11.68 16.22 -19.73
CA ALA A 9 10.72 17.02 -18.97
C ALA A 9 9.71 17.74 -19.88
N ALA A 10 10.16 18.34 -20.99
CA ALA A 10 9.28 18.99 -21.95
C ALA A 10 8.29 17.98 -22.58
N GLU A 11 8.77 16.80 -22.96
CA GLU A 11 7.89 15.73 -23.48
C GLU A 11 6.87 15.26 -22.44
N MET A 12 7.25 15.16 -21.16
CA MET A 12 6.33 14.83 -20.08
C MET A 12 5.24 15.90 -19.92
N LEU A 13 5.60 17.19 -19.94
CA LEU A 13 4.65 18.30 -19.85
C LEU A 13 3.66 18.30 -21.01
N LEU A 14 4.14 18.07 -22.25
CA LEU A 14 3.28 17.93 -23.43
C LEU A 14 2.29 16.76 -23.31
N LYS A 15 2.67 15.72 -22.56
CA LYS A 15 1.82 14.56 -22.26
C LYS A 15 0.97 14.74 -20.99
N GLY A 16 0.84 15.96 -20.47
CA GLY A 16 -0.02 16.29 -19.32
C GLY A 16 0.62 16.16 -17.94
N ALA A 17 1.96 16.16 -17.84
CA ALA A 17 2.65 16.24 -16.56
C ALA A 17 2.57 17.65 -15.94
N THR A 18 2.82 17.77 -14.64
CA THR A 18 2.78 19.03 -13.88
C THR A 18 4.11 19.31 -13.18
N LEU A 19 4.49 20.59 -13.06
CA LEU A 19 5.63 21.00 -12.24
C LEU A 19 5.24 20.98 -10.75
N LEU A 20 6.09 20.38 -9.92
CA LEU A 20 5.90 20.38 -8.47
C LEU A 20 6.45 21.67 -7.85
N SER A 21 5.68 22.29 -6.96
CA SER A 21 6.11 23.46 -6.19
C SER A 21 7.25 23.15 -5.23
N GLU A 22 7.30 21.93 -4.70
CA GLU A 22 8.37 21.50 -3.80
C GLU A 22 9.65 21.11 -4.58
N PRO A 23 10.81 21.69 -4.26
CA PRO A 23 12.06 21.39 -4.92
C PRO A 23 12.56 19.98 -4.63
N CYS A 24 13.50 19.49 -5.44
CA CYS A 24 14.16 18.21 -5.21
C CYS A 24 14.97 18.24 -3.90
N PRO A 25 14.79 17.28 -2.98
CA PRO A 25 15.48 17.29 -1.67
C PRO A 25 17.01 17.08 -1.77
N TYR A 26 17.52 16.68 -2.92
CA TYR A 26 18.94 16.36 -3.11
C TYR A 26 19.75 17.45 -3.82
N CYS A 27 19.09 18.29 -4.62
CA CYS A 27 19.78 19.29 -5.44
C CYS A 27 19.01 20.61 -5.58
N SER A 28 17.89 20.74 -4.87
CA SER A 28 16.99 21.88 -4.90
C SER A 28 16.43 22.24 -6.29
N GLY A 29 16.54 21.32 -7.26
CA GLY A 29 16.06 21.49 -8.63
C GLY A 29 14.56 21.25 -8.77
N VAL A 30 13.97 21.79 -9.84
CA VAL A 30 12.54 21.60 -10.15
C VAL A 30 12.23 20.14 -10.49
N ARG A 31 11.03 19.69 -10.11
CA ARG A 31 10.53 18.33 -10.38
C ARG A 31 9.30 18.38 -11.29
N VAL A 32 9.17 17.41 -12.19
CA VAL A 32 8.02 17.20 -13.08
C VAL A 32 7.35 15.89 -12.69
N MET A 33 6.04 15.90 -12.42
CA MET A 33 5.28 14.71 -12.02
C MET A 33 4.23 14.34 -13.07
N LYS A 34 4.17 13.06 -13.41
CA LYS A 34 3.09 12.47 -14.20
C LYS A 34 2.68 11.14 -13.59
N GLU A 35 1.38 10.94 -13.35
CA GLU A 35 0.83 9.64 -12.90
C GLU A 35 1.56 9.05 -11.68
N GLY A 36 1.90 9.90 -10.69
CA GLY A 36 2.61 9.48 -9.47
C GLY A 36 4.13 9.28 -9.63
N HIS A 37 4.68 9.46 -10.83
CA HIS A 37 6.11 9.40 -11.10
C HIS A 37 6.72 10.80 -11.23
N ALA A 38 7.68 11.14 -10.37
CA ALA A 38 8.31 12.48 -10.32
C ALA A 38 9.77 12.47 -10.81
N LEU A 39 10.11 13.25 -11.82
CA LEU A 39 11.47 13.39 -12.34
C LEU A 39 12.07 14.75 -11.96
N CYS A 40 13.26 14.78 -11.37
CA CYS A 40 14.02 16.02 -11.22
C CYS A 40 14.74 16.41 -12.51
N ILE A 41 14.52 17.63 -13.00
CA ILE A 41 15.11 18.12 -14.25
C ILE A 41 16.61 18.45 -14.13
N ASN A 42 17.09 18.67 -12.89
CA ASN A 42 18.47 19.10 -12.65
C ASN A 42 19.41 17.92 -12.39
N CYS A 43 19.00 16.96 -11.55
CA CYS A 43 19.84 15.81 -11.18
C CYS A 43 19.35 14.47 -11.73
N GLY A 44 18.21 14.43 -12.43
CA GLY A 44 17.69 13.22 -13.06
C GLY A 44 17.15 12.17 -12.09
N ARG A 45 17.09 12.47 -10.78
CA ARG A 45 16.55 11.55 -9.79
C ARG A 45 15.04 11.38 -9.98
N GLU A 46 14.62 10.14 -9.97
CA GLU A 46 13.23 9.69 -9.99
C GLU A 46 12.95 8.94 -8.67
N PRO A 47 11.70 8.90 -8.17
CA PRO A 47 11.37 8.02 -7.06
C PRO A 47 11.66 6.59 -7.48
N GLU A 48 12.21 5.81 -6.55
CA GLU A 48 12.32 4.37 -6.72
C GLU A 48 10.95 3.84 -7.15
N LYS A 49 10.92 3.08 -8.26
CA LYS A 49 9.71 2.36 -8.66
C LYS A 49 9.39 1.40 -7.52
N LYS A 50 8.53 1.83 -6.61
CA LYS A 50 7.67 0.90 -5.90
C LYS A 50 6.76 0.35 -6.97
N GLU A 51 7.23 -0.68 -7.66
CA GLU A 51 6.32 -1.63 -8.26
C GLU A 51 5.40 -2.03 -7.12
N THR A 52 4.18 -1.51 -7.13
CA THR A 52 3.08 -2.12 -6.40
C THR A 52 2.74 -3.44 -7.10
N THR A 53 3.73 -4.33 -7.25
CA THR A 53 3.43 -5.72 -6.98
C THR A 53 3.01 -5.74 -5.52
N ILE A 54 1.77 -6.16 -5.32
CA ILE A 54 1.22 -6.51 -4.03
C ILE A 54 1.98 -7.77 -3.58
N GLU A 55 3.27 -7.64 -3.30
CA GLU A 55 4.09 -8.64 -2.65
C GLU A 55 4.46 -8.06 -1.30
N VAL A 56 3.56 -8.35 -0.36
CA VAL A 56 3.77 -8.55 1.06
C VAL A 56 5.26 -8.73 1.42
N LYS A 57 5.96 -7.61 1.63
CA LYS A 57 7.18 -7.55 2.44
C LYS A 57 6.95 -6.64 3.63
N GLN A 58 5.97 -7.04 4.43
CA GLN A 58 6.06 -6.98 5.88
C GLN A 58 6.09 -8.42 6.37
N GLN A 59 7.24 -9.07 6.23
CA GLN A 59 7.60 -10.14 7.17
C GLN A 59 8.07 -9.45 8.46
N THR A 60 7.12 -8.83 9.18
CA THR A 60 7.11 -9.05 10.62
C THR A 60 6.89 -10.55 10.76
N GLU A 61 7.80 -11.25 11.42
CA GLU A 61 7.64 -12.68 11.72
C GLU A 61 6.28 -12.86 12.41
N LYS A 62 5.24 -13.20 11.62
CA LYS A 62 3.92 -13.39 12.18
C LYS A 62 4.04 -14.55 13.15
N THR A 63 3.66 -14.33 14.40
CA THR A 63 3.71 -15.41 15.38
C THR A 63 2.84 -16.57 14.88
N GLY A 64 3.18 -17.82 15.22
CA GLY A 64 2.37 -18.97 14.81
C GLY A 64 0.88 -18.81 15.17
N LEU A 65 0.59 -18.06 16.23
CA LEU A 65 -0.76 -17.70 16.65
C LEU A 65 -1.47 -16.73 15.68
N GLU A 66 -0.78 -15.70 15.17
CA GLU A 66 -1.35 -14.76 14.19
C GLU A 66 -1.75 -15.46 12.90
N VAL A 67 -0.90 -16.39 12.41
CA VAL A 67 -1.22 -17.19 11.22
C VAL A 67 -2.45 -18.07 11.44
N ILE A 68 -2.58 -18.67 12.63
CA ILE A 68 -3.75 -19.49 13.00
C ILE A 68 -5.02 -18.63 13.08
N LEU A 69 -4.95 -17.44 13.68
CA LEU A 69 -6.09 -16.52 13.80
C LEU A 69 -6.55 -16.02 12.43
N GLU A 70 -5.62 -15.66 11.53
CA GLU A 70 -5.94 -15.28 10.15
C GLU A 70 -6.61 -16.42 9.38
N LYS A 71 -6.10 -17.65 9.51
CA LYS A 71 -6.70 -18.82 8.89
C LYS A 71 -8.13 -19.04 9.42
N LYS A 72 -8.35 -18.93 10.73
CA LYS A 72 -9.68 -19.11 11.32
C LYS A 72 -10.68 -18.04 10.90
N LEU A 73 -10.24 -16.78 10.79
CA LEU A 73 -11.07 -15.71 10.23
C LEU A 73 -11.50 -16.01 8.78
N SER A 74 -10.58 -16.53 7.96
CA SER A 74 -10.88 -16.94 6.59
C SER A 74 -11.92 -18.07 6.53
N GLU A 75 -11.77 -19.08 7.38
CA GLU A 75 -12.73 -20.20 7.47
C GLU A 75 -14.12 -19.74 7.90
N LEU A 76 -14.22 -18.94 8.97
CA LEU A 76 -15.51 -18.42 9.46
C LEU A 76 -16.18 -17.47 8.45
N SER A 77 -15.40 -16.71 7.68
CA SER A 77 -15.95 -15.83 6.64
C SER A 77 -16.60 -16.65 5.51
N LYS A 78 -15.99 -17.77 5.12
CA LYS A 78 -16.57 -18.69 4.12
C LYS A 78 -17.81 -19.40 4.64
N GLU A 79 -17.81 -19.78 5.92
CA GLU A 79 -18.97 -20.37 6.58
C GLU A 79 -20.14 -19.37 6.61
N LEU A 80 -19.86 -18.11 6.95
CA LEU A 80 -20.86 -17.03 6.94
C LEU A 80 -21.44 -16.78 5.55
N GLU A 81 -20.62 -16.83 4.50
CA GLU A 81 -21.05 -16.63 3.11
C GLU A 81 -22.07 -17.67 2.66
N GLN A 82 -21.95 -18.91 3.15
CA GLN A 82 -22.81 -20.05 2.78
C GLN A 82 -23.98 -20.27 3.75
N GLU A 83 -23.93 -19.69 4.95
CA GLU A 83 -24.94 -19.89 5.98
C GLU A 83 -26.18 -19.03 5.69
N THR A 84 -27.36 -19.66 5.72
CA THR A 84 -28.66 -18.98 5.48
C THR A 84 -29.48 -18.81 6.75
N ASN A 85 -29.15 -19.54 7.82
CA ASN A 85 -29.84 -19.43 9.10
C ASN A 85 -29.35 -18.17 9.84
N HIS A 86 -30.26 -17.23 10.08
CA HIS A 86 -29.96 -15.96 10.73
C HIS A 86 -29.41 -16.09 12.16
N GLU A 87 -29.84 -17.09 12.94
CA GLU A 87 -29.29 -17.32 14.28
C GLU A 87 -27.83 -17.76 14.20
N LYS A 88 -27.52 -18.71 13.30
CA LYS A 88 -26.14 -19.16 13.06
C LYS A 88 -25.26 -18.06 12.48
N GLN A 89 -25.78 -17.24 11.55
CA GLN A 89 -25.07 -16.07 11.04
C GLN A 89 -24.66 -15.12 12.18
N GLN A 90 -25.57 -14.87 13.14
CA GLN A 90 -25.26 -14.04 14.31
C GLN A 90 -24.17 -14.66 15.20
N GLU A 91 -24.19 -15.98 15.40
CA GLU A 91 -23.14 -16.70 16.15
C GLU A 91 -21.77 -16.61 15.47
N ILE A 92 -21.72 -16.80 14.15
CA ILE A 92 -20.48 -16.69 13.36
C ILE A 92 -19.95 -15.25 13.43
N LEU A 93 -20.80 -14.25 13.27
CA LEU A 93 -20.42 -12.83 13.37
C LEU A 93 -19.85 -12.47 14.75
N ARG A 94 -20.46 -12.97 15.84
CA ARG A 94 -19.92 -12.80 17.20
C ARG A 94 -18.53 -13.42 17.34
N SER A 95 -18.35 -14.61 16.77
CA SER A 95 -17.07 -15.31 16.80
C SER A 95 -15.98 -14.56 16.02
N ILE A 96 -16.31 -14.04 14.83
CA ILE A 96 -15.43 -13.18 14.02
C ILE A 96 -15.03 -11.92 14.80
N ASN A 97 -16.00 -11.23 15.42
CA ASN A 97 -15.71 -10.04 16.22
C ASN A 97 -14.74 -10.32 17.37
N SER A 98 -14.94 -11.44 18.09
CA SER A 98 -14.04 -11.86 19.16
C SER A 98 -12.60 -12.13 18.66
N LEU A 99 -12.47 -12.77 17.50
CA LEU A 99 -11.17 -13.02 16.86
C LEU A 99 -10.48 -11.71 16.45
N ILE A 100 -11.21 -10.77 15.85
CA ILE A 100 -10.67 -9.46 15.46
C ILE A 100 -10.18 -8.68 16.69
N GLU A 101 -10.95 -8.68 17.78
CA GLU A 101 -10.53 -8.05 19.03
C GLU A 101 -9.25 -8.67 19.59
N THR A 102 -9.16 -10.00 19.54
CA THR A 102 -7.98 -10.73 20.00
C THR A 102 -6.76 -10.40 19.15
N THR A 103 -6.90 -10.36 17.82
CA THR A 103 -5.82 -9.98 16.90
C THR A 103 -5.37 -8.53 17.13
N LYS A 104 -6.30 -7.58 17.34
CA LYS A 104 -5.97 -6.18 17.65
C LYS A 104 -5.16 -6.05 18.94
N LYS A 105 -5.49 -6.83 19.98
CA LYS A 105 -4.75 -6.85 21.25
C LYS A 105 -3.32 -7.38 21.10
N LEU A 106 -3.11 -8.34 20.19
CA LEU A 106 -1.76 -8.86 19.88
C LEU A 106 -0.90 -7.81 19.16
N GLN A 107 -1.49 -7.01 18.28
CA GLN A 107 -0.79 -5.92 17.56
C GLN A 107 -0.38 -4.75 18.47
N HIS A 108 -1.06 -4.53 19.60
CA HIS A 108 -0.74 -3.45 20.54
C HIS A 108 0.29 -3.84 21.62
N LYS A 109 0.78 -5.08 21.62
CA LYS A 109 1.78 -5.57 22.58
C LYS A 109 3.22 -5.55 22.05
N GLN A 110 3.45 -5.01 20.84
CA GLN A 110 4.79 -4.80 20.25
C GLN A 110 5.16 -3.32 20.27
#